data_AF-A0ABD5P499-F1
#
_entry.id   AF-A0ABD5P499-F1
#
_cell.length_a   1.000
_cell.length_b   1.000
_cell.length_c   1.000
_cell.angle_alpha   90.00
_cell.angle_beta   90.00
_cell.angle_gamma   90.00
#
_symmetry.space_group_name_H-M   'P 1'
#
loop_
_entity.id
_entity.type
_entity.pdbx_description
1 polymer ?
#
loop_
_entity_poly.entity_id
_entity_poly.type
_entity_poly.pdbx_seq_one_letter_code
_entity_poly.pdbx_strand_id
1 'polypeptide(L)'
;MSDVIENPRVDLLIARHGRSLLIALVAVGVLSVAAAGWVVATPSTTTVTQEVGQERVATDVDTRAEVVESGFWDDGTWRGGSDLENNPVYLLNASPSVTLAPRTAVPTDETKVVHEITVRFEAVRNGEVFWEDVHVEERATASVEDGVGTSSTSLDVEPIAQRKRTLERELAGVGSVTTSVDVRTAYDTGSNAGNLTSSTTLHVTDDAYWFDGGLSAERSHPQTAEVEVTESPNPALVGLLGVLAVGSFGAAAFVYTRADVDVESARRAVHERRYAEWISRGRIPMWIGDHQIELDTLEDVVDVAIDTNERVVHDRQRGLFAVVSDDVVYYYSDQGTWEGTAWPEIQIDSHQDGSGVEFDHDRLSGTDGDSPSSDLFGAADEPSESLPDSDDDDAWHKL
;
A
#
# COMPACT_ATOMS: atom_id res chain seq x y z
N MET A 1 25.20 -7.38 -33.76
CA MET A 1 25.28 -7.53 -32.29
C MET A 1 24.53 -8.79 -31.93
N SER A 2 25.16 -9.95 -32.10
CA SER A 2 24.54 -11.25 -31.83
C SER A 2 25.63 -12.22 -31.38
N ASP A 3 26.40 -11.84 -30.37
CA ASP A 3 27.24 -12.79 -29.63
C ASP A 3 26.36 -13.31 -28.48
N VAL A 4 25.23 -13.93 -28.85
CA VAL A 4 24.27 -14.48 -27.90
C VAL A 4 24.79 -15.85 -27.52
N ILE A 5 25.63 -15.85 -26.48
CA ILE A 5 26.00 -16.97 -25.61
C ILE A 5 25.74 -18.33 -26.29
N GLU A 6 26.60 -18.73 -27.23
CA GLU A 6 26.61 -20.08 -27.77
C GLU A 6 27.04 -21.02 -26.63
N ASN A 7 26.05 -21.52 -25.89
CA ASN A 7 26.24 -22.49 -24.85
C ASN A 7 25.57 -23.80 -25.27
N PRO A 8 26.34 -24.80 -25.71
CA PRO A 8 25.80 -26.05 -26.23
C PRO A 8 24.99 -26.82 -25.18
N ARG A 9 25.17 -26.52 -23.88
CA ARG A 9 24.35 -27.09 -22.81
C ARG A 9 22.91 -26.56 -22.81
N VAL A 10 22.71 -25.30 -23.21
CA VAL A 10 21.37 -24.69 -23.33
C VAL A 10 20.65 -25.28 -24.53
N ASP A 11 21.35 -25.42 -25.65
CA ASP A 11 20.79 -26.05 -26.86
C ASP A 11 20.42 -27.52 -26.61
N LEU A 12 21.24 -28.28 -25.87
CA LEU A 12 20.89 -29.65 -25.47
C LEU A 12 19.65 -29.72 -24.57
N LEU A 13 19.48 -28.75 -23.66
CA LEU A 13 18.33 -28.70 -22.75
C LEU A 13 17.05 -28.36 -23.51
N ILE A 14 17.13 -27.43 -24.47
CA ILE A 14 16.03 -27.08 -25.39
C ILE A 14 15.69 -28.25 -26.31
N ALA A 15 16.67 -28.91 -26.90
CA ALA A 15 16.45 -30.07 -27.77
C ALA A 15 15.75 -31.22 -27.03
N ARG A 16 16.08 -31.42 -25.74
CA ARG A 16 15.54 -32.52 -24.94
C ARG A 16 14.18 -32.24 -24.31
N HIS A 17 13.90 -30.99 -23.92
CA HIS A 17 12.68 -30.62 -23.16
C HIS A 17 11.92 -29.42 -23.76
N GLY A 18 12.21 -29.00 -24.98
CA GLY A 18 11.75 -27.73 -25.55
C GLY A 18 10.25 -27.51 -25.49
N ARG A 19 9.46 -28.56 -25.75
CA ARG A 19 7.99 -28.49 -25.68
C ARG A 19 7.47 -28.28 -24.26
N SER A 20 7.98 -29.02 -23.29
CA SER A 20 7.60 -28.87 -21.88
C SER A 20 8.04 -27.52 -21.32
N LEU A 21 9.24 -27.07 -21.70
CA LEU A 21 9.80 -25.80 -21.27
C LEU A 21 9.04 -24.61 -21.87
N LEU A 22 8.63 -24.70 -23.14
CA LEU A 22 7.76 -23.71 -23.78
C LEU A 22 6.39 -23.63 -23.09
N ILE A 23 5.75 -24.76 -22.81
CA ILE A 23 4.45 -24.79 -22.10
C ILE A 23 4.59 -24.16 -20.71
N ALA A 24 5.64 -24.51 -19.96
CA ALA A 24 5.89 -23.96 -18.64
C ALA A 24 6.09 -22.44 -18.68
N LEU A 25 6.91 -21.93 -19.61
CA LEU A 25 7.17 -20.49 -19.75
C LEU A 25 5.91 -19.71 -20.13
N VAL A 26 5.10 -20.23 -21.07
CA VAL A 26 3.82 -19.61 -21.44
C VAL A 26 2.86 -19.60 -20.25
N ALA A 27 2.77 -20.71 -19.51
CA ALA A 27 1.92 -20.80 -18.32
C ALA A 27 2.33 -19.78 -17.25
N VAL A 28 3.64 -19.66 -16.95
CA VAL A 28 4.17 -18.66 -16.02
C VAL A 28 3.86 -17.23 -16.49
N GLY A 29 4.02 -16.95 -17.79
CA GLY A 29 3.70 -15.66 -18.37
C GLY A 29 2.23 -15.29 -18.20
N VAL A 30 1.31 -16.21 -18.51
CA VAL A 30 -0.13 -16.01 -18.35
C VAL A 30 -0.52 -15.83 -16.88
N LEU A 31 0.00 -16.66 -15.98
CA LEU A 31 -0.25 -16.54 -14.54
C LEU A 31 0.24 -15.21 -13.98
N SER A 32 1.40 -14.73 -14.45
CA SER A 32 1.95 -13.44 -14.03
C SER A 32 1.07 -12.26 -14.46
N VAL A 33 0.54 -12.29 -15.69
CA VAL A 33 -0.42 -11.27 -16.18
C VAL A 33 -1.72 -11.33 -15.38
N ALA A 34 -2.26 -12.53 -15.13
CA ALA A 34 -3.48 -12.70 -14.35
C ALA A 34 -3.31 -12.19 -12.91
N ALA A 35 -2.19 -12.51 -12.26
CA ALA A 35 -1.86 -12.04 -10.92
C ALA A 35 -1.70 -10.50 -10.88
N ALA A 36 -1.06 -9.90 -11.89
CA ALA A 36 -0.93 -8.45 -11.99
C ALA A 36 -2.31 -7.78 -12.14
N GLY A 37 -3.18 -8.34 -12.98
CA GLY A 37 -4.56 -7.88 -13.15
C GLY A 37 -5.36 -8.00 -11.85
N TRP A 38 -5.19 -9.09 -11.11
CA TRP A 38 -5.84 -9.29 -9.81
C TRP A 38 -5.40 -8.22 -8.79
N VAL A 39 -4.10 -7.98 -8.63
CA VAL A 39 -3.57 -6.95 -7.70
C VAL A 39 -4.13 -5.56 -8.01
N VAL A 40 -4.31 -5.22 -9.29
CA VAL A 40 -4.91 -3.94 -9.70
C VAL A 40 -6.42 -3.92 -9.45
N ALA A 41 -7.12 -5.04 -9.65
CA ALA A 41 -8.56 -5.14 -9.48
C ALA A 41 -9.01 -5.22 -8.00
N THR A 42 -8.15 -5.71 -7.11
CA THR A 42 -8.40 -5.81 -5.67
C THR A 42 -7.41 -4.97 -4.88
N PRO A 43 -7.50 -3.63 -4.94
CA PRO A 43 -6.67 -2.77 -4.10
C PRO A 43 -7.00 -3.00 -2.61
N SER A 44 -5.98 -2.91 -1.76
CA SER A 44 -6.15 -2.92 -0.31
C SER A 44 -6.92 -1.68 0.16
N THR A 45 -7.73 -1.83 1.20
CA THR A 45 -8.34 -0.71 1.91
C THR A 45 -7.66 -0.53 3.25
N THR A 46 -7.42 0.72 3.63
CA THR A 46 -6.89 1.08 4.95
C THR A 46 -7.84 2.04 5.62
N THR A 47 -8.10 1.82 6.92
CA THR A 47 -8.90 2.71 7.74
C THR A 47 -8.05 3.89 8.18
N VAL A 48 -8.46 5.10 7.81
CA VAL A 48 -7.78 6.33 8.20
C VAL A 48 -8.77 7.21 8.98
N THR A 49 -8.29 7.79 10.08
CA THR A 49 -9.04 8.83 10.81
C THR A 49 -9.02 10.12 10.00
N GLN A 50 -10.19 10.56 9.53
CA GLN A 50 -10.34 11.79 8.76
C GLN A 50 -11.25 12.77 9.51
N GLU A 51 -10.91 14.06 9.49
CA GLU A 51 -11.82 15.12 9.95
C GLU A 51 -13.00 15.24 8.97
N VAL A 52 -14.21 15.00 9.45
CA VAL A 52 -15.45 15.00 8.66
C VAL A 52 -16.36 16.18 8.99
N GLY A 53 -16.03 16.95 10.02
CA GLY A 53 -16.81 18.10 10.45
C GLY A 53 -16.16 18.80 11.64
N GLN A 54 -16.84 19.83 12.14
CA GLN A 54 -16.42 20.56 13.32
C GLN A 54 -17.62 20.85 14.21
N GLU A 55 -17.43 20.67 15.50
CA GLU A 55 -18.36 21.01 16.54
C GLU A 55 -17.99 22.38 17.10
N ARG A 56 -18.86 23.38 16.93
CA ARG A 56 -18.59 24.77 17.31
C ARG A 56 -19.47 25.19 18.48
N VAL A 57 -18.86 25.81 19.48
CA VAL A 57 -19.54 26.45 20.60
C VAL A 57 -19.10 27.91 20.64
N ALA A 58 -20.07 28.83 20.66
CA ALA A 58 -19.80 30.26 20.70
C ALA A 58 -20.72 30.95 21.68
N THR A 59 -20.19 31.84 22.50
CA THR A 59 -20.95 32.68 23.43
C THR A 59 -20.86 34.13 22.99
N ASP A 60 -22.00 34.80 22.93
CA ASP A 60 -22.14 36.25 22.80
C ASP A 60 -22.98 36.75 23.98
N VAL A 61 -22.71 37.95 24.49
CA VAL A 61 -23.45 38.52 25.63
C VAL A 61 -24.11 39.82 25.21
N ASP A 62 -25.43 39.85 25.27
CA ASP A 62 -26.22 41.06 25.11
C ASP A 62 -26.30 41.83 26.42
N THR A 63 -26.37 43.15 26.33
CA THR A 63 -26.59 44.05 27.47
C THR A 63 -27.96 44.70 27.36
N ARG A 64 -28.72 44.75 28.45
CA ARG A 64 -30.05 45.37 28.50
C ARG A 64 -30.24 46.12 29.81
N ALA A 65 -30.62 47.39 29.75
CA ALA A 65 -30.92 48.16 30.96
C ALA A 65 -32.29 48.82 30.87
N GLU A 66 -33.07 48.73 31.94
CA GLU A 66 -34.38 49.39 32.03
C GLU A 66 -34.20 50.82 32.53
N VAL A 67 -34.84 51.79 31.85
CA VAL A 67 -34.85 53.19 32.27
C VAL A 67 -35.87 53.36 33.39
N VAL A 68 -35.41 53.50 34.64
CA VAL A 68 -36.25 53.63 35.85
C VAL A 68 -36.61 55.07 36.18
N GLU A 69 -35.76 56.05 35.84
CA GLU A 69 -36.01 57.48 36.07
C GLU A 69 -36.09 58.25 34.75
N SER A 70 -37.19 59.00 34.56
CA SER A 70 -37.38 59.88 33.41
C SER A 70 -36.48 61.12 33.56
N GLY A 71 -35.27 61.03 33.01
CA GLY A 71 -34.26 62.11 33.03
C GLY A 71 -33.93 62.65 31.64
N PHE A 72 -32.64 62.81 31.32
CA PHE A 72 -32.08 63.36 30.05
C PHE A 72 -32.72 62.83 28.76
N TRP A 73 -33.39 61.67 28.81
CA TRP A 73 -34.07 61.02 27.69
C TRP A 73 -35.56 61.41 27.49
N ASP A 74 -36.08 62.36 28.28
CA ASP A 74 -37.47 62.83 28.25
C ASP A 74 -37.83 63.72 27.03
N ASP A 75 -37.03 63.67 25.95
CA ASP A 75 -37.37 64.33 24.67
C ASP A 75 -38.47 63.60 23.86
N GLY A 76 -38.97 62.48 24.41
CA GLY A 76 -39.96 61.62 23.79
C GLY A 76 -39.39 60.32 23.21
N THR A 77 -38.06 60.18 23.11
CA THR A 77 -37.41 58.98 22.55
C THR A 77 -37.31 57.83 23.56
N TRP A 78 -37.09 58.09 24.86
CA TRP A 78 -37.06 57.03 25.89
C TRP A 78 -37.80 57.48 27.15
N ARG A 79 -38.94 56.83 27.41
CA ARG A 79 -39.75 57.07 28.63
C ARG A 79 -39.33 56.11 29.73
N GLY A 80 -39.65 56.41 30.98
CA GLY A 80 -39.55 55.42 32.07
C GLY A 80 -40.23 54.10 31.67
N GLY A 81 -39.53 52.98 31.87
CA GLY A 81 -39.92 51.65 31.41
C GLY A 81 -39.47 51.30 29.98
N SER A 82 -38.59 52.09 29.35
CA SER A 82 -37.97 51.72 28.07
C SER A 82 -36.72 50.87 28.32
N ASP A 83 -36.49 49.88 27.46
CA ASP A 83 -35.30 49.02 27.50
C ASP A 83 -34.21 49.52 26.56
N LEU A 84 -33.01 49.73 27.09
CA LEU A 84 -31.81 50.06 26.35
C LEU A 84 -31.03 48.77 26.07
N GLU A 85 -31.10 48.28 24.84
CA GLU A 85 -30.37 47.09 24.39
C GLU A 85 -29.07 47.48 23.69
N ASN A 86 -27.95 46.86 24.08
CA ASN A 86 -26.62 47.03 23.50
C ASN A 86 -26.24 48.50 23.28
N ASN A 87 -26.56 49.33 24.27
CA ASN A 87 -26.33 50.77 24.19
C ASN A 87 -24.85 51.06 24.47
N PRO A 88 -24.19 51.93 23.67
CA PRO A 88 -22.79 52.29 23.91
C PRO A 88 -22.57 52.98 25.26
N VAL A 89 -23.58 53.65 25.85
CA VAL A 89 -23.45 54.33 27.15
C VAL A 89 -24.78 54.29 27.91
N TYR A 90 -24.71 53.94 29.19
CA TYR A 90 -25.84 53.94 30.11
C TYR A 90 -25.70 55.04 31.16
N LEU A 91 -26.78 55.76 31.46
CA LEU A 91 -26.76 56.80 32.50
C LEU A 91 -27.09 56.15 33.85
N LEU A 92 -26.19 56.29 34.83
CA LEU A 92 -26.29 55.59 36.12
C LEU A 92 -27.58 55.96 36.88
N ASN A 93 -27.94 57.25 36.89
CA ASN A 93 -29.17 57.70 37.57
C ASN A 93 -30.46 57.21 36.88
N ALA A 94 -30.42 57.01 35.55
CA ALA A 94 -31.60 56.61 34.79
C ALA A 94 -31.75 55.09 34.69
N SER A 95 -30.63 54.35 34.72
CA SER A 95 -30.59 52.88 34.62
C SER A 95 -29.50 52.34 35.55
N PRO A 96 -29.74 52.24 36.87
CA PRO A 96 -28.71 51.86 37.85
C PRO A 96 -28.29 50.38 37.73
N SER A 97 -29.11 49.56 37.07
CA SER A 97 -28.84 48.14 36.87
C SER A 97 -28.77 47.79 35.39
N VAL A 98 -27.84 46.91 35.02
CA VAL A 98 -27.70 46.35 33.67
C VAL A 98 -27.85 44.84 33.70
N THR A 99 -28.72 44.31 32.85
CA THR A 99 -28.87 42.88 32.63
C THR A 99 -27.89 42.40 31.58
N LEU A 100 -27.10 41.40 31.93
CA LEU A 100 -26.23 40.64 31.04
C LEU A 100 -26.97 39.37 30.63
N ALA A 101 -27.13 39.18 29.33
CA ALA A 101 -27.85 38.05 28.74
C ALA A 101 -26.90 37.23 27.84
N PRO A 102 -26.06 36.35 28.41
CA PRO A 102 -25.24 35.44 27.63
C PRO A 102 -26.10 34.46 26.82
N ARG A 103 -25.78 34.36 25.54
CA ARG A 103 -26.33 33.41 24.57
C ARG A 103 -25.19 32.54 24.04
N THR A 104 -25.29 31.24 24.27
CA THR A 104 -24.29 30.27 23.81
C THR A 104 -24.88 29.39 22.72
N ALA A 105 -24.43 29.57 21.48
CA ALA A 105 -24.73 28.66 20.38
C ALA A 105 -24.03 27.31 20.61
N VAL A 106 -24.80 26.23 20.56
CA VAL A 106 -24.36 24.86 20.85
C VAL A 106 -24.83 23.91 19.74
N PRO A 107 -24.13 22.78 19.53
CA PRO A 107 -24.47 21.84 18.46
C PRO A 107 -25.78 21.08 18.69
N THR A 108 -26.21 20.89 19.94
CA THR A 108 -27.39 20.10 20.30
C THR A 108 -28.11 20.68 21.53
N ASP A 109 -29.42 20.45 21.63
CA ASP A 109 -30.24 20.86 22.79
C ASP A 109 -29.96 20.05 24.06
N GLU A 110 -29.26 18.92 23.93
CA GLU A 110 -28.83 18.10 25.07
C GLU A 110 -27.57 18.66 25.75
N THR A 111 -26.93 19.66 25.14
CA THR A 111 -25.73 20.30 25.67
C THR A 111 -26.03 20.93 27.02
N LYS A 112 -25.19 20.67 28.01
CA LYS A 112 -25.28 21.36 29.30
C LYS A 112 -24.45 22.63 29.22
N VAL A 113 -25.07 23.77 29.53
CA VAL A 113 -24.41 25.07 29.54
C VAL A 113 -24.57 25.72 30.92
N VAL A 114 -23.48 26.23 31.46
CA VAL A 114 -23.47 27.00 32.72
C VAL A 114 -22.77 28.33 32.44
N HIS A 115 -23.47 29.43 32.70
CA HIS A 115 -22.92 30.77 32.65
C HIS A 115 -22.56 31.22 34.06
N GLU A 116 -21.35 31.75 34.22
CA GLU A 116 -20.86 32.38 35.44
C GLU A 116 -20.43 33.80 35.11
N ILE A 117 -21.03 34.77 35.79
CA ILE A 117 -20.74 36.19 35.61
C ILE A 117 -20.02 36.69 36.85
N THR A 118 -18.90 37.35 36.63
CA THR A 118 -18.00 37.80 37.68
C THR A 118 -17.58 39.24 37.44
N VAL A 119 -17.56 40.05 38.49
CA VAL A 119 -16.95 41.38 38.48
C VAL A 119 -15.57 41.27 39.12
N ARG A 120 -14.55 41.73 38.42
CA ARG A 120 -13.15 41.71 38.88
C ARG A 120 -12.65 43.15 39.03
N PHE A 121 -12.04 43.43 40.16
CA PHE A 121 -11.30 44.66 40.42
C PHE A 121 -9.80 44.35 40.41
N GLU A 122 -9.03 45.06 39.60
CA GLU A 122 -7.58 44.90 39.53
C GLU A 122 -6.90 46.23 39.85
N ALA A 123 -5.89 46.20 40.73
CA ALA A 123 -5.00 47.34 40.93
C ALA A 123 -3.71 47.14 40.14
N VAL A 124 -3.42 48.09 39.25
CA VAL A 124 -2.33 48.02 38.28
C VAL A 124 -1.31 49.10 38.57
N ARG A 125 -0.02 48.74 38.55
CA ARG A 125 1.11 49.67 38.65
C ARG A 125 2.13 49.34 37.56
N ASN A 126 2.50 50.33 36.75
CA ASN A 126 3.43 50.15 35.62
C ASN A 126 3.03 49.01 34.65
N GLY A 127 1.72 48.74 34.52
CA GLY A 127 1.20 47.66 33.67
C GLY A 127 1.17 46.28 34.33
N GLU A 128 1.55 46.15 35.61
CA GLU A 128 1.51 44.89 36.36
C GLU A 128 0.39 44.93 37.41
N VAL A 129 -0.42 43.88 37.48
CA VAL A 129 -1.45 43.70 38.51
C VAL A 129 -0.75 43.32 39.81
N PHE A 130 -0.93 44.12 40.86
CA PHE A 130 -0.36 43.86 42.19
C PHE A 130 -1.41 43.50 43.24
N TRP A 131 -2.70 43.66 42.92
CA TRP A 131 -3.82 43.27 43.76
C TRP A 131 -5.06 43.00 42.89
N GLU A 132 -5.86 42.02 43.31
CA GLU A 132 -7.05 41.55 42.61
C GLU A 132 -8.14 41.19 43.63
N ASP A 133 -9.39 41.49 43.30
CA ASP A 133 -10.59 41.07 44.03
C ASP A 133 -11.69 40.65 43.04
N VAL A 134 -12.30 39.50 43.28
CA VAL A 134 -13.17 38.81 42.33
C VAL A 134 -14.50 38.51 43.01
N HIS A 135 -15.60 39.06 42.48
CA HIS A 135 -16.95 38.84 42.99
C HIS A 135 -17.79 38.08 41.97
N VAL A 136 -18.30 36.91 42.37
CA VAL A 136 -19.24 36.14 41.53
C VAL A 136 -20.63 36.70 41.73
N GLU A 137 -21.21 37.26 40.67
CA GLU A 137 -22.54 37.87 40.69
C GLU A 137 -23.61 36.80 40.54
N GLU A 138 -23.41 35.87 39.61
CA GLU A 138 -24.35 34.78 39.36
C GLU A 138 -23.63 33.58 38.75
N ARG A 139 -24.11 32.38 39.09
CA ARG A 139 -23.76 31.14 38.40
C ARG A 139 -25.05 30.37 38.09
N ALA A 140 -25.48 30.42 36.85
CA ALA A 140 -26.75 29.86 36.40
C ALA A 140 -26.55 28.76 35.36
N THR A 141 -27.30 27.66 35.50
CA THR A 141 -27.47 26.70 34.41
C THR A 141 -28.37 27.35 33.36
N ALA A 142 -27.90 27.43 32.12
CA ALA A 142 -28.64 28.03 31.03
C ALA A 142 -29.76 27.09 30.53
N SER A 143 -30.86 27.68 30.08
CA SER A 143 -31.89 26.92 29.35
C SER A 143 -31.45 26.79 27.90
N VAL A 144 -31.32 25.56 27.40
CA VAL A 144 -30.92 25.28 26.02
C VAL A 144 -32.14 24.94 25.20
N GLU A 145 -32.46 25.79 24.24
CA GLU A 145 -33.58 25.64 23.31
C GLU A 145 -33.10 26.04 21.91
N ASP A 146 -33.50 25.28 20.89
CA ASP A 146 -33.17 25.55 19.48
C ASP A 146 -31.67 25.79 19.21
N GLY A 147 -30.81 25.02 19.88
CA GLY A 147 -29.35 25.10 19.76
C GLY A 147 -28.73 26.32 20.45
N VAL A 148 -29.45 26.99 21.35
CA VAL A 148 -28.96 28.18 22.06
C VAL A 148 -29.21 28.06 23.56
N GLY A 149 -28.12 28.04 24.34
CA GLY A 149 -28.16 28.16 25.79
C GLY A 149 -28.28 29.62 26.22
N THR A 150 -29.34 29.96 26.95
CA THR A 150 -29.59 31.33 27.43
C THR A 150 -29.69 31.40 28.95
N SER A 151 -29.12 32.44 29.53
CA SER A 151 -29.41 32.86 30.92
C SER A 151 -29.38 34.38 30.99
N SER A 152 -29.78 34.94 32.14
CA SER A 152 -29.72 36.39 32.36
C SER A 152 -29.39 36.69 33.81
N THR A 153 -28.62 37.75 34.04
CA THR A 153 -28.23 38.23 35.36
C THR A 153 -28.28 39.74 35.38
N SER A 154 -28.91 40.31 36.39
CA SER A 154 -28.92 41.76 36.60
C SER A 154 -27.77 42.17 37.50
N LEU A 155 -26.97 43.12 37.03
CA LEU A 155 -25.84 43.69 37.74
C LEU A 155 -26.20 45.08 38.24
N ASP A 156 -26.11 45.29 39.55
CA ASP A 156 -26.25 46.62 40.15
C ASP A 156 -24.90 47.37 40.06
N VAL A 157 -24.90 48.49 39.35
CA VAL A 157 -23.68 49.25 39.07
C VAL A 157 -23.31 50.16 40.25
N GLU A 158 -24.27 50.55 41.09
CA GLU A 158 -24.00 51.45 42.22
C GLU A 158 -23.01 50.87 43.25
N PRO A 159 -23.18 49.62 43.74
CA PRO A 159 -22.21 48.99 44.65
C PRO A 159 -20.82 48.87 44.02
N ILE A 160 -20.75 48.56 42.72
CA ILE A 160 -19.50 48.43 41.97
C ILE A 160 -18.78 49.78 41.92
N ALA A 161 -19.51 50.85 41.60
CA ALA A 161 -18.99 52.21 41.58
C ALA A 161 -18.44 52.62 42.96
N GLN A 162 -19.19 52.35 44.03
CA GLN A 162 -18.77 52.66 45.41
C GLN A 162 -17.53 51.86 45.83
N ARG A 163 -17.45 50.58 45.45
CA ARG A 163 -16.29 49.72 45.69
C ARG A 163 -15.05 50.25 44.97
N LYS A 164 -15.17 50.57 43.67
CA LYS A 164 -14.09 51.16 42.87
C LYS A 164 -13.55 52.44 43.51
N ARG A 165 -14.41 53.40 43.86
CA ARG A 165 -14.01 54.66 44.52
C ARG A 165 -13.34 54.44 45.89
N THR A 166 -13.69 53.36 46.59
CA THR A 166 -13.04 53.02 47.87
C THR A 166 -11.63 52.51 47.62
N LEU A 167 -11.45 51.59 46.68
CA LEU A 167 -10.15 51.06 46.29
C LEU A 167 -9.23 52.16 45.72
N GLU A 168 -9.75 53.05 44.88
CA GLU A 168 -8.99 54.19 44.32
C GLU A 168 -8.48 55.14 45.41
N ARG A 169 -9.25 55.35 46.49
CA ARG A 169 -8.81 56.17 47.63
C ARG A 169 -7.78 55.46 48.49
N GLU A 170 -7.95 54.17 48.74
CA GLU A 170 -7.01 53.36 49.53
C GLU A 170 -5.66 53.19 48.83
N LEU A 171 -5.67 53.09 47.50
CA LEU A 171 -4.49 52.87 46.66
C LEU A 171 -3.98 54.16 45.98
N ALA A 172 -4.45 55.31 46.44
CA ALA A 172 -4.11 56.61 45.86
C ALA A 172 -2.58 56.81 45.82
N GLY A 173 -2.06 57.08 44.63
CA GLY A 173 -0.61 57.30 44.40
C GLY A 173 0.23 56.02 44.28
N VAL A 174 -0.37 54.83 44.40
CA VAL A 174 0.32 53.54 44.22
C VAL A 174 0.10 52.98 42.81
N GLY A 175 -1.14 53.06 42.30
CA GLY A 175 -1.53 52.54 40.99
C GLY A 175 -2.92 53.00 40.59
N SER A 176 -3.47 52.41 39.53
CA SER A 176 -4.84 52.63 39.04
C SER A 176 -5.70 51.40 39.27
N VAL A 177 -6.99 51.58 39.52
CA VAL A 177 -7.95 50.48 39.67
C VAL A 177 -8.77 50.33 38.39
N THR A 178 -8.77 49.13 37.82
CA THR A 178 -9.60 48.74 36.68
C THR A 178 -10.72 47.82 37.16
N THR A 179 -11.88 47.90 36.53
CA THR A 179 -13.00 46.99 36.77
C THR A 179 -13.33 46.27 35.47
N SER A 180 -13.36 44.95 35.51
CA SER A 180 -13.77 44.12 34.37
C SER A 180 -14.95 43.23 34.74
N VAL A 181 -15.73 42.88 33.73
CA VAL A 181 -16.80 41.90 33.80
C VAL A 181 -16.37 40.71 32.98
N ASP A 182 -16.29 39.56 33.64
CA ASP A 182 -15.95 38.27 33.03
C ASP A 182 -17.21 37.41 32.93
N VAL A 183 -17.46 36.89 31.74
CA VAL A 183 -18.49 35.88 31.48
C VAL A 183 -17.81 34.57 31.12
N ARG A 184 -17.91 33.60 32.01
CA ARG A 184 -17.38 32.26 31.83
C ARG A 184 -18.52 31.31 31.46
N THR A 185 -18.42 30.71 30.28
CA THR A 185 -19.33 29.68 29.82
C THR A 185 -18.66 28.33 29.96
N ALA A 186 -19.17 27.47 30.83
CA ALA A 186 -18.82 26.05 30.83
C ALA A 186 -19.85 25.29 29.99
N TYR A 187 -19.39 24.43 29.10
CA TYR A 187 -20.25 23.60 28.25
C TYR A 187 -19.81 22.13 28.28
N ASP A 188 -20.78 21.25 28.08
CA ASP A 188 -20.61 19.80 27.90
C ASP A 188 -21.64 19.31 26.87
N THR A 189 -21.16 18.97 25.67
CA THR A 189 -21.97 18.51 24.53
C THR A 189 -22.14 16.99 24.51
N GLY A 190 -21.63 16.28 25.51
CA GLY A 190 -21.57 14.82 25.58
C GLY A 190 -20.33 14.23 24.88
N SER A 191 -19.90 14.80 23.76
CA SER A 191 -18.64 14.47 23.05
C SER A 191 -17.47 15.30 23.55
N ASN A 192 -17.70 16.59 23.82
CA ASN A 192 -16.67 17.54 24.21
C ASN A 192 -17.13 18.38 25.40
N ALA A 193 -16.19 18.71 26.30
CA ALA A 193 -16.43 19.63 27.39
C ALA A 193 -15.34 20.69 27.44
N GLY A 194 -15.70 21.90 27.85
CA GLY A 194 -14.73 22.99 27.92
C GLY A 194 -15.27 24.25 28.56
N ASN A 195 -14.47 25.31 28.46
CA ASN A 195 -14.85 26.63 28.91
C ASN A 195 -14.49 27.68 27.86
N LEU A 196 -15.36 28.67 27.77
CA LEU A 196 -15.13 29.94 27.11
C LEU A 196 -15.07 31.02 28.19
N THR A 197 -14.25 32.04 27.98
CA THR A 197 -14.21 33.21 28.85
C THR A 197 -14.17 34.43 27.96
N SER A 198 -15.14 35.30 28.15
CA SER A 198 -15.16 36.62 27.54
C SER A 198 -15.03 37.66 28.65
N SER A 199 -14.25 38.71 28.40
CA SER A 199 -13.95 39.76 29.38
C SER A 199 -14.08 41.13 28.71
N THR A 200 -14.67 42.08 29.42
CA THR A 200 -14.75 43.48 28.97
C THR A 200 -14.50 44.42 30.15
N THR A 201 -13.93 45.59 29.86
CA THR A 201 -13.71 46.61 30.89
C THR A 201 -15.02 47.37 31.13
N LEU A 202 -15.44 47.46 32.39
CA LEU A 202 -16.57 48.27 32.82
C LEU A 202 -16.05 49.63 33.31
N HIS A 203 -16.35 50.66 32.54
CA HIS A 203 -16.10 52.03 32.94
C HIS A 203 -17.28 52.56 33.73
N VAL A 204 -16.99 53.13 34.89
CA VAL A 204 -18.00 53.75 35.74
C VAL A 204 -17.52 55.13 36.17
N THR A 205 -18.38 56.12 35.93
CA THR A 205 -18.21 57.52 36.35
C THR A 205 -19.29 57.86 37.38
N ASP A 206 -19.37 59.13 37.79
CA ASP A 206 -20.42 59.57 38.70
C ASP A 206 -21.81 59.60 38.04
N ASP A 207 -21.87 59.72 36.71
CA ASP A 207 -23.14 59.93 35.98
C ASP A 207 -23.49 58.78 35.02
N ALA A 208 -22.51 57.98 34.58
CA ALA A 208 -22.68 57.00 33.51
C ALA A 208 -21.72 55.80 33.60
N TYR A 209 -22.08 54.72 32.92
CA TYR A 209 -21.23 53.55 32.74
C TYR A 209 -21.32 52.98 31.32
N TRP A 210 -20.27 52.29 30.88
CA TRP A 210 -20.21 51.62 29.57
C TRP A 210 -19.19 50.49 29.57
N PHE A 211 -19.24 49.67 28.52
CA PHE A 211 -18.30 48.58 28.26
C PHE A 211 -17.41 48.92 27.05
N ASP A 212 -16.11 48.60 27.09
CA ASP A 212 -15.16 48.94 26.02
C ASP A 212 -15.34 48.12 24.72
N GLY A 213 -16.22 47.13 24.72
CA GLY A 213 -16.51 46.28 23.58
C GLY A 213 -17.55 45.20 23.90
N GLY A 214 -17.88 44.41 22.88
CA GLY A 214 -18.75 43.26 23.03
C GLY A 214 -18.05 42.10 23.75
N LEU A 215 -18.84 41.33 24.48
CA LEU A 215 -18.42 40.11 25.14
C LEU A 215 -18.74 38.93 24.22
N SER A 216 -17.75 38.45 23.46
CA SER A 216 -17.87 37.20 22.70
C SER A 216 -16.67 36.28 22.90
N ALA A 217 -16.88 34.97 22.73
CA ALA A 217 -15.85 33.95 22.75
C ALA A 217 -16.30 32.72 21.95
N GLU A 218 -15.37 32.03 21.28
CA GLU A 218 -15.69 30.85 20.49
C GLU A 218 -14.65 29.74 20.66
N ARG A 219 -15.08 28.49 20.43
CA ARG A 219 -14.20 27.33 20.32
C ARG A 219 -14.79 26.31 19.36
N SER A 220 -13.92 25.71 18.56
CA SER A 220 -14.25 24.60 17.66
C SER A 220 -13.49 23.33 18.06
N HIS A 221 -14.16 22.19 18.00
CA HIS A 221 -13.55 20.86 18.14
C HIS A 221 -13.69 20.11 16.81
N PRO A 222 -12.61 19.48 16.32
CA PRO A 222 -12.70 18.65 15.12
C PRO A 222 -13.53 17.39 15.40
N GLN A 223 -14.40 17.02 14.47
CA GLN A 223 -15.10 15.74 14.46
C GLN A 223 -14.39 14.81 13.48
N THR A 224 -13.92 13.67 13.99
CA THR A 224 -13.22 12.67 13.18
C THR A 224 -14.06 11.42 12.99
N ALA A 225 -14.04 10.85 11.80
CA ALA A 225 -14.61 9.53 11.51
C ALA A 225 -13.56 8.61 10.89
N GLU A 226 -13.74 7.31 11.11
CA GLU A 226 -12.98 6.28 10.41
C GLU A 226 -13.55 6.13 8.99
N VAL A 227 -12.71 6.40 7.99
CA VAL A 227 -13.08 6.25 6.58
C VAL A 227 -12.16 5.21 5.95
N GLU A 228 -12.75 4.24 5.26
CA GLU A 228 -12.00 3.30 4.44
C GLU A 228 -11.51 4.02 3.19
N VAL A 229 -10.19 4.14 3.06
CA VAL A 229 -9.56 4.70 1.86
C VAL A 229 -8.95 3.56 1.06
N THR A 230 -9.33 3.48 -0.21
CA THR A 230 -8.70 2.54 -1.16
C THR A 230 -7.27 2.97 -1.43
N GLU A 231 -6.32 2.12 -1.09
CA GLU A 231 -4.92 2.33 -1.41
C GLU A 231 -4.67 2.11 -2.90
N SER A 232 -3.68 2.83 -3.44
CA SER A 232 -3.22 2.55 -4.79
C SER A 232 -2.53 1.18 -4.84
N PRO A 233 -2.76 0.35 -5.88
CA PRO A 233 -2.08 -0.92 -6.03
C PRO A 233 -0.56 -0.75 -5.98
N ASN A 234 0.15 -1.68 -5.33
CA ASN A 234 1.60 -1.62 -5.19
C ASN A 234 2.28 -1.65 -6.57
N PRO A 235 2.85 -0.51 -7.04
CA PRO A 235 3.38 -0.42 -8.40
C PRO A 235 4.63 -1.28 -8.60
N ALA A 236 5.39 -1.55 -7.52
CA ALA A 236 6.57 -2.42 -7.58
C ALA A 236 6.18 -3.88 -7.80
N LEU A 237 5.12 -4.35 -7.13
CA LEU A 237 4.62 -5.71 -7.32
C LEU A 237 4.04 -5.90 -8.73
N VAL A 238 3.21 -4.95 -9.19
CA VAL A 238 2.65 -4.95 -10.56
C VAL A 238 3.78 -4.90 -11.60
N GLY A 239 4.78 -4.05 -11.39
CA GLY A 239 5.96 -3.94 -12.25
C GLY A 239 6.77 -5.23 -12.31
N LEU A 240 7.03 -5.88 -11.16
CA LEU A 240 7.74 -7.15 -11.09
C LEU A 240 7.01 -8.25 -11.85
N LEU A 241 5.69 -8.38 -11.64
CA LEU A 241 4.85 -9.35 -12.37
C LEU A 241 4.83 -9.06 -13.87
N GLY A 242 4.83 -7.78 -14.28
CA GLY A 242 4.96 -7.38 -15.67
C GLY A 242 6.30 -7.78 -16.30
N VAL A 243 7.41 -7.57 -15.59
CA VAL A 243 8.75 -7.99 -16.04
C VAL A 243 8.83 -9.51 -16.13
N LEU A 244 8.28 -10.26 -15.15
CA LEU A 244 8.22 -11.71 -15.20
C LEU A 244 7.40 -12.22 -16.38
N ALA A 245 6.27 -11.58 -16.68
CA ALA A 245 5.45 -11.92 -17.85
C ALA A 245 6.22 -11.72 -19.15
N VAL A 246 6.80 -10.54 -19.36
CA VAL A 246 7.58 -10.21 -20.56
C VAL A 246 8.80 -11.11 -20.70
N GLY A 247 9.53 -11.35 -19.61
CA GLY A 247 10.68 -12.25 -19.59
C GLY A 247 10.30 -13.69 -19.94
N SER A 248 9.19 -14.19 -19.40
CA SER A 248 8.71 -15.55 -19.67
C SER A 248 8.27 -15.73 -21.12
N PHE A 249 7.51 -14.76 -21.69
CA PHE A 249 7.14 -14.80 -23.10
C PHE A 249 8.33 -14.62 -24.03
N GLY A 250 9.29 -13.76 -23.68
CA GLY A 250 10.55 -13.61 -24.43
C GLY A 250 11.37 -14.90 -24.45
N ALA A 251 11.49 -15.57 -23.30
CA ALA A 251 12.14 -16.87 -23.20
C ALA A 251 11.37 -17.96 -23.98
N ALA A 252 10.03 -17.96 -23.93
CA ALA A 252 9.22 -18.91 -24.68
C ALA A 252 9.40 -18.71 -26.20
N ALA A 253 9.44 -17.47 -26.67
CA ALA A 253 9.72 -17.14 -28.07
C ALA A 253 11.13 -17.59 -28.47
N PHE A 254 12.14 -17.38 -27.62
CA PHE A 254 13.50 -17.86 -27.87
C PHE A 254 13.55 -19.39 -28.01
N VAL A 255 12.92 -20.11 -27.07
CA VAL A 255 12.85 -21.59 -27.10
C VAL A 255 12.10 -22.07 -28.33
N TYR A 256 11.00 -21.41 -28.71
CA TYR A 256 10.25 -21.72 -29.92
C TYR A 256 11.11 -21.60 -31.18
N THR A 257 11.92 -20.54 -31.29
CA THR A 257 12.82 -20.36 -32.46
C THR A 257 13.97 -21.38 -32.52
N ARG A 258 14.29 -22.05 -31.41
CA ARG A 258 15.37 -23.03 -31.27
C ARG A 258 14.87 -24.47 -31.13
N ALA A 259 13.56 -24.69 -31.23
CA ALA A 259 12.94 -25.99 -30.99
C ALA A 259 13.29 -27.05 -32.07
N ASP A 260 13.84 -26.63 -33.21
CA ASP A 260 14.22 -27.49 -34.33
C ASP A 260 15.68 -27.99 -34.25
N VAL A 261 16.35 -27.79 -33.12
CA VAL A 261 17.73 -28.28 -32.89
C VAL A 261 17.68 -29.78 -32.58
N ASP A 262 18.39 -30.57 -33.37
CA ASP A 262 18.54 -32.01 -33.17
C ASP A 262 19.34 -32.34 -31.90
N VAL A 263 18.85 -33.30 -31.10
CA VAL A 263 19.41 -33.68 -29.79
C VAL A 263 20.82 -34.23 -29.93
N GLU A 264 21.08 -35.03 -30.96
CA GLU A 264 22.41 -35.62 -31.19
C GLU A 264 23.42 -34.56 -31.62
N SER A 265 23.00 -33.64 -32.50
CA SER A 265 23.82 -32.48 -32.86
C SER A 265 24.21 -31.60 -31.66
N ALA A 266 23.28 -31.36 -30.73
CA ALA A 266 23.52 -30.56 -29.53
C ALA A 266 24.38 -31.32 -28.50
N ARG A 267 24.20 -32.64 -28.35
CA ARG A 267 25.02 -33.48 -27.47
C ARG A 267 26.48 -33.47 -27.94
N ARG A 268 26.70 -33.69 -29.24
CA ARG A 268 28.05 -33.61 -29.85
C ARG A 268 28.72 -32.27 -29.58
N ALA A 269 28.01 -31.16 -29.77
CA ALA A 269 28.55 -29.82 -29.51
C ALA A 269 28.98 -29.61 -28.04
N VAL A 270 28.31 -30.26 -27.08
CA VAL A 270 28.73 -30.27 -25.67
C VAL A 270 30.03 -31.06 -25.48
N HIS A 271 30.13 -32.25 -26.08
CA HIS A 271 31.32 -33.11 -25.95
C HIS A 271 32.54 -32.53 -26.65
N GLU A 272 32.40 -31.97 -27.85
CA GLU A 272 33.49 -31.28 -28.56
C GLU A 272 34.07 -30.14 -27.73
N ARG A 273 33.21 -29.35 -27.05
CA ARG A 273 33.67 -28.26 -26.18
C ARG A 273 34.29 -28.76 -24.87
N ARG A 274 33.78 -29.86 -24.31
CA ARG A 274 34.31 -30.47 -23.07
C ARG A 274 35.70 -31.05 -23.29
N TYR A 275 35.91 -31.75 -24.40
CA TYR A 275 37.14 -32.47 -24.70
C TYR A 275 38.06 -31.71 -25.65
N ALA A 276 37.87 -30.39 -25.80
CA ALA A 276 38.62 -29.56 -26.74
C ALA A 276 40.15 -29.61 -26.53
N GLU A 277 40.61 -29.93 -25.33
CA GLU A 277 42.05 -30.08 -25.03
C GLU A 277 42.65 -31.39 -25.60
N TRP A 278 41.82 -32.42 -25.75
CA TRP A 278 42.18 -33.75 -26.27
C TRP A 278 41.95 -33.87 -27.78
N ILE A 279 41.11 -33.01 -28.35
CA ILE A 279 40.76 -33.01 -29.78
C ILE A 279 41.70 -32.08 -30.57
N SER A 280 42.31 -32.62 -31.62
CA SER A 280 43.16 -31.89 -32.55
C SER A 280 42.54 -31.85 -33.94
N ARG A 281 42.74 -30.74 -34.65
CA ARG A 281 42.25 -30.60 -36.02
C ARG A 281 43.27 -31.19 -36.99
N GLY A 282 42.83 -32.15 -37.80
CA GLY A 282 43.71 -32.83 -38.75
C GLY A 282 42.95 -33.41 -39.93
N ARG A 283 43.67 -34.11 -40.80
CA ARG A 283 43.09 -34.88 -41.90
C ARG A 283 43.54 -36.31 -41.72
N ILE A 284 42.59 -37.23 -41.76
CA ILE A 284 42.87 -38.65 -41.55
C ILE A 284 43.01 -39.30 -42.93
N PRO A 285 44.18 -39.88 -43.27
CA PRO A 285 44.32 -40.68 -44.48
C PRO A 285 43.52 -41.98 -44.35
N MET A 286 42.74 -42.34 -45.36
CA MET A 286 41.83 -43.50 -45.27
C MET A 286 42.53 -44.87 -45.37
N TRP A 287 43.84 -44.88 -45.63
CA TRP A 287 44.67 -46.09 -45.70
C TRP A 287 45.40 -46.39 -44.38
N ILE A 288 45.00 -45.75 -43.27
CA ILE A 288 45.65 -45.89 -41.97
C ILE A 288 44.98 -46.98 -41.13
N GLY A 289 45.81 -47.78 -40.44
CA GLY A 289 45.39 -48.93 -39.63
C GLY A 289 44.91 -50.13 -40.45
N ASP A 290 45.18 -51.33 -39.95
CA ASP A 290 44.73 -52.58 -40.54
C ASP A 290 43.31 -52.97 -40.07
N HIS A 291 42.87 -52.42 -38.93
CA HIS A 291 41.56 -52.67 -38.35
C HIS A 291 40.88 -51.37 -37.95
N GLN A 292 39.58 -51.26 -38.21
CA GLN A 292 38.78 -50.10 -37.82
C GLN A 292 37.64 -50.54 -36.89
N ILE A 293 37.50 -49.86 -35.77
CA ILE A 293 36.48 -50.11 -34.76
C ILE A 293 35.61 -48.86 -34.65
N GLU A 294 34.34 -49.01 -35.00
CA GLU A 294 33.33 -47.97 -34.83
C GLU A 294 32.89 -47.91 -33.37
N LEU A 295 32.85 -46.70 -32.82
CA LEU A 295 32.37 -46.41 -31.48
C LEU A 295 31.07 -45.61 -31.57
N ASP A 296 30.21 -45.80 -30.58
CA ASP A 296 28.85 -45.26 -30.60
C ASP A 296 28.82 -43.74 -30.33
N THR A 297 29.83 -43.20 -29.64
CA THR A 297 29.88 -41.77 -29.29
C THR A 297 31.27 -41.15 -29.39
N LEU A 298 31.33 -39.82 -29.50
CA LEU A 298 32.57 -39.06 -29.38
C LEU A 298 33.25 -39.23 -28.00
N GLU A 299 32.47 -39.46 -26.95
CA GLU A 299 32.99 -39.68 -25.60
C GLU A 299 33.83 -40.97 -25.55
N ASP A 300 33.33 -42.05 -26.15
CA ASP A 300 34.06 -43.33 -26.24
C ASP A 300 35.38 -43.19 -27.02
N VAL A 301 35.40 -42.39 -28.09
CA VAL A 301 36.64 -42.09 -28.85
C VAL A 301 37.65 -41.31 -28.00
N VAL A 302 37.18 -40.39 -27.16
CA VAL A 302 38.06 -39.63 -26.25
C VAL A 302 38.61 -40.52 -25.14
N ASP A 303 37.81 -41.40 -24.56
CA ASP A 303 38.24 -42.35 -23.52
C ASP A 303 39.37 -43.26 -24.05
N VAL A 304 39.24 -43.76 -25.29
CA VAL A 304 40.33 -44.50 -25.94
C VAL A 304 41.59 -43.65 -26.09
N ALA A 305 41.47 -42.37 -26.47
CA ALA A 305 42.62 -41.47 -26.56
C ALA A 305 43.32 -41.29 -25.21
N ILE A 306 42.56 -41.19 -24.12
CA ILE A 306 43.10 -41.07 -22.77
C ILE A 306 43.83 -42.36 -22.37
N ASP A 307 43.20 -43.52 -22.58
CA ASP A 307 43.76 -44.83 -22.20
C ASP A 307 45.03 -45.18 -23.00
N THR A 308 45.07 -44.79 -24.27
CA THR A 308 46.22 -45.01 -25.17
C THR A 308 47.26 -43.88 -25.10
N ASN A 309 46.99 -42.81 -24.35
CA ASN A 309 47.81 -41.60 -24.30
C ASN A 309 48.05 -40.97 -25.70
N GLU A 310 47.04 -41.07 -26.57
CA GLU A 310 47.01 -40.50 -27.90
C GLU A 310 46.05 -39.30 -27.98
N ARG A 311 45.98 -38.62 -29.13
CA ARG A 311 45.07 -37.48 -29.35
C ARG A 311 43.97 -37.84 -30.33
N VAL A 312 42.74 -37.40 -30.06
CA VAL A 312 41.65 -37.50 -31.03
C VAL A 312 41.90 -36.54 -32.18
N VAL A 313 41.84 -37.02 -33.42
CA VAL A 313 41.89 -36.20 -34.63
C VAL A 313 40.48 -36.00 -35.15
N HIS A 314 40.06 -34.75 -35.27
CA HIS A 314 38.81 -34.36 -35.91
C HIS A 314 39.08 -33.94 -37.37
N ASP A 315 38.61 -34.75 -38.31
CA ASP A 315 38.57 -34.45 -39.74
C ASP A 315 37.22 -33.79 -40.12
N ARG A 316 37.25 -32.45 -40.18
CA ARG A 316 36.06 -31.63 -40.46
C ARG A 316 35.51 -31.80 -41.87
N GLN A 317 36.28 -32.32 -42.83
CA GLN A 317 35.76 -32.55 -44.18
C GLN A 317 34.80 -33.73 -44.22
N ARG A 318 34.96 -34.68 -43.28
CA ARG A 318 34.22 -35.94 -43.25
C ARG A 318 33.36 -36.13 -42.00
N GLY A 319 33.36 -35.17 -41.07
CA GLY A 319 32.61 -35.29 -39.81
C GLY A 319 33.16 -36.38 -38.87
N LEU A 320 34.43 -36.75 -39.05
CA LEU A 320 35.02 -37.95 -38.46
C LEU A 320 35.92 -37.59 -37.27
N PHE A 321 35.75 -38.28 -36.15
CA PHE A 321 36.65 -38.25 -34.99
C PHE A 321 37.34 -39.59 -34.86
N ALA A 322 38.66 -39.62 -34.79
CA ALA A 322 39.38 -40.87 -34.64
C ALA A 322 40.63 -40.78 -33.76
N VAL A 323 40.95 -41.90 -33.12
CA VAL A 323 42.23 -42.16 -32.45
C VAL A 323 42.92 -43.29 -33.19
N VAL A 324 44.19 -43.09 -33.52
CA VAL A 324 45.03 -44.09 -34.18
C VAL A 324 46.00 -44.61 -33.14
N SER A 325 45.86 -45.88 -32.76
CA SER A 325 46.75 -46.58 -31.83
C SER A 325 47.27 -47.83 -32.52
N ASP A 326 48.58 -47.89 -32.73
CA ASP A 326 49.23 -48.97 -33.48
C ASP A 326 48.55 -49.21 -34.85
N ASP A 327 48.00 -50.41 -35.06
CA ASP A 327 47.34 -50.82 -36.30
C ASP A 327 45.81 -50.75 -36.24
N VAL A 328 45.24 -50.13 -35.19
CA VAL A 328 43.78 -50.02 -34.98
C VAL A 328 43.34 -48.56 -34.98
N VAL A 329 42.29 -48.25 -35.76
CA VAL A 329 41.63 -46.94 -35.76
C VAL A 329 40.30 -47.04 -35.06
N TYR A 330 40.18 -46.34 -33.93
CA TYR A 330 38.92 -46.17 -33.22
C TYR A 330 38.26 -44.88 -33.69
N TYR A 331 37.03 -44.95 -34.20
CA TYR A 331 36.39 -43.79 -34.80
C TYR A 331 34.91 -43.66 -34.48
N TYR A 332 34.43 -42.42 -34.54
CA TYR A 332 33.03 -42.03 -34.47
C TYR A 332 32.71 -41.10 -35.65
N SER A 333 31.62 -41.38 -36.36
CA SER A 333 31.14 -40.62 -37.53
C SER A 333 29.62 -40.50 -37.46
N ASP A 334 29.09 -39.32 -37.76
CA ASP A 334 27.65 -39.12 -37.96
C ASP A 334 27.20 -39.40 -39.41
N GLN A 335 28.15 -39.66 -40.30
CA GLN A 335 27.91 -39.84 -41.75
C GLN A 335 27.97 -41.31 -42.21
N GLY A 336 28.06 -42.25 -41.25
CA GLY A 336 28.08 -43.69 -41.50
C GLY A 336 29.45 -44.35 -41.31
N THR A 337 29.55 -45.61 -41.72
CA THR A 337 30.73 -46.46 -41.47
C THR A 337 32.00 -45.92 -42.13
N TRP A 338 33.16 -46.40 -41.67
CA TRP A 338 34.48 -46.04 -42.19
C TRP A 338 34.55 -46.21 -43.70
N GLU A 339 33.98 -47.28 -44.26
CA GLU A 339 33.95 -47.56 -45.69
C GLU A 339 33.08 -46.55 -46.46
N GLY A 340 31.90 -46.21 -45.94
CA GLY A 340 31.02 -45.19 -46.53
C GLY A 340 31.61 -43.78 -46.46
N THR A 341 32.40 -43.50 -45.42
CA THR A 341 33.09 -42.21 -45.21
C THR A 341 34.40 -42.12 -46.01
N ALA A 342 35.08 -43.25 -46.24
CA ALA A 342 36.32 -43.35 -47.02
C ALA A 342 36.05 -43.27 -48.52
N TRP A 343 34.94 -43.85 -48.97
CA TRP A 343 34.58 -44.01 -50.38
C TRP A 343 33.08 -43.73 -50.55
N PRO A 344 32.64 -42.46 -50.53
CA PRO A 344 31.23 -42.13 -50.73
C PRO A 344 30.75 -42.69 -52.08
N GLU A 345 29.75 -43.58 -52.03
CA GLU A 345 29.12 -44.13 -53.23
C GLU A 345 28.48 -42.99 -54.04
N ILE A 346 29.00 -42.75 -55.24
CA ILE A 346 28.34 -41.89 -56.22
C ILE A 346 27.14 -42.69 -56.76
N GLN A 347 25.95 -42.49 -56.17
CA GLN A 347 24.70 -43.01 -56.73
C GLN A 347 24.42 -42.31 -58.06
N ILE A 348 24.46 -43.08 -59.15
CA ILE A 348 23.94 -42.66 -60.46
C ILE A 348 22.49 -43.14 -60.51
N ASP A 349 21.54 -42.24 -60.28
CA ASP A 349 20.10 -42.54 -60.32
C ASP A 349 19.67 -43.06 -61.70
N SER A 350 19.30 -44.34 -61.79
CA SER A 350 18.47 -44.85 -62.88
C SER A 350 17.00 -44.69 -62.49
N HIS A 351 16.39 -43.57 -62.90
CA HIS A 351 14.95 -43.38 -62.84
C HIS A 351 14.22 -44.47 -63.65
N GLN A 352 13.36 -45.24 -62.97
CA GLN A 352 12.29 -45.99 -63.61
C GLN A 352 10.96 -45.63 -62.95
N ASP A 353 10.15 -44.91 -63.73
CA ASP A 353 8.72 -44.63 -63.56
C ASP A 353 7.90 -45.88 -63.18
N GLY A 354 6.85 -45.71 -62.38
CA GLY A 354 5.88 -46.78 -62.15
C GLY A 354 4.77 -46.50 -61.13
N SER A 355 3.88 -45.57 -61.49
CA SER A 355 2.56 -45.27 -60.92
C SER A 355 1.64 -46.45 -60.52
N GLY A 356 0.88 -46.27 -59.42
CA GLY A 356 -0.51 -46.73 -59.21
C GLY A 356 -0.71 -48.24 -58.94
N VAL A 357 -1.75 -48.73 -58.26
CA VAL A 357 -3.11 -48.22 -58.00
C VAL A 357 -3.68 -48.97 -56.79
N GLU A 358 -4.46 -48.22 -56.01
CA GLU A 358 -5.33 -48.58 -54.89
C GLU A 358 -6.56 -49.40 -55.34
N PHE A 359 -6.90 -50.50 -54.66
CA PHE A 359 -8.23 -51.11 -54.75
C PHE A 359 -8.69 -51.71 -53.41
N ASP A 360 -9.86 -51.22 -53.01
CA ASP A 360 -10.68 -51.55 -51.86
C ASP A 360 -11.58 -52.77 -52.14
N HIS A 361 -11.82 -53.63 -51.15
CA HIS A 361 -13.04 -54.45 -51.09
C HIS A 361 -13.32 -54.99 -49.68
N ASP A 362 -14.55 -54.67 -49.28
CA ASP A 362 -15.23 -54.84 -48.01
C ASP A 362 -15.77 -56.28 -47.75
N ARG A 363 -16.06 -56.55 -46.46
CA ARG A 363 -17.03 -57.49 -45.85
C ARG A 363 -16.66 -58.90 -45.30
N LEU A 364 -16.71 -58.93 -43.95
CA LEU A 364 -17.58 -59.71 -43.03
C LEU A 364 -17.39 -61.22 -42.79
N SER A 365 -17.27 -61.56 -41.50
CA SER A 365 -17.87 -62.67 -40.69
C SER A 365 -16.91 -62.92 -39.49
N GLY A 366 -17.21 -62.74 -38.20
CA GLY A 366 -18.40 -63.07 -37.41
C GLY A 366 -18.16 -64.39 -36.65
N THR A 367 -17.97 -64.37 -35.32
CA THR A 367 -18.49 -65.39 -34.36
C THR A 367 -18.16 -65.11 -32.89
N ASP A 368 -19.10 -65.54 -32.06
CA ASP A 368 -19.32 -65.32 -30.62
C ASP A 368 -18.40 -66.10 -29.67
N GLY A 369 -18.44 -65.73 -28.38
CA GLY A 369 -17.94 -66.57 -27.28
C GLY A 369 -17.98 -65.86 -25.93
N ASP A 370 -19.08 -66.03 -25.22
CA ASP A 370 -19.46 -65.36 -23.96
C ASP A 370 -19.19 -66.23 -22.70
N SER A 371 -19.27 -65.59 -21.53
CA SER A 371 -19.48 -66.10 -20.14
C SER A 371 -18.27 -66.44 -19.24
N PRO A 372 -18.40 -66.37 -17.87
CA PRO A 372 -19.41 -65.67 -17.05
C PRO A 372 -18.86 -64.88 -15.82
N SER A 373 -19.80 -64.23 -15.14
CA SER A 373 -19.78 -63.46 -13.89
C SER A 373 -19.49 -64.23 -12.58
N SER A 374 -18.95 -63.52 -11.57
CA SER A 374 -19.41 -63.57 -10.16
C SER A 374 -18.84 -62.42 -9.30
N ASP A 375 -19.70 -61.46 -8.93
CA ASP A 375 -20.08 -61.02 -7.56
C ASP A 375 -19.31 -61.69 -6.38
N LEU A 376 -19.01 -61.12 -5.20
CA LEU A 376 -19.71 -60.15 -4.34
C LEU A 376 -18.94 -59.98 -2.99
N PHE A 377 -19.01 -58.78 -2.39
CA PHE A 377 -18.75 -58.39 -0.95
C PHE A 377 -17.36 -58.62 -0.33
N GLY A 378 -16.79 -57.75 0.51
CA GLY A 378 -17.22 -56.49 1.14
C GLY A 378 -16.37 -56.20 2.41
N ALA A 379 -16.04 -54.91 2.64
CA ALA A 379 -15.74 -54.17 3.90
C ALA A 379 -14.76 -54.78 4.96
N ALA A 380 -14.00 -54.04 5.78
CA ALA A 380 -14.08 -52.68 6.31
C ALA A 380 -12.75 -52.27 7.01
N ASP A 381 -12.72 -50.98 7.40
CA ASP A 381 -12.04 -50.33 8.54
C ASP A 381 -10.58 -49.80 8.48
N GLU A 382 -10.50 -48.47 8.67
CA GLU A 382 -9.35 -47.66 9.16
C GLU A 382 -9.24 -47.76 10.72
N PRO A 383 -8.47 -46.95 11.52
CA PRO A 383 -7.39 -45.94 11.27
C PRO A 383 -6.19 -46.00 12.28
N SER A 384 -5.35 -44.94 12.31
CA SER A 384 -4.37 -44.47 13.36
C SER A 384 -2.97 -45.16 13.38
N GLU A 385 -1.81 -44.57 13.74
CA GLU A 385 -1.34 -43.24 14.16
C GLU A 385 0.22 -43.28 14.22
N SER A 386 0.88 -42.14 13.95
CA SER A 386 2.15 -41.59 14.52
C SER A 386 3.53 -42.33 14.53
N LEU A 387 4.49 -41.75 13.76
CA LEU A 387 5.88 -41.27 14.08
C LEU A 387 6.99 -42.26 14.56
N PRO A 388 8.33 -41.95 14.47
CA PRO A 388 9.00 -40.66 14.26
C PRO A 388 10.22 -40.62 13.28
N ASP A 389 10.83 -39.42 13.23
CA ASP A 389 12.03 -38.92 12.55
C ASP A 389 13.27 -39.83 12.44
N SER A 390 14.07 -39.54 11.40
CA SER A 390 15.53 -39.49 11.53
C SER A 390 16.13 -38.43 10.60
N ASP A 391 16.79 -37.46 11.23
CA ASP A 391 17.89 -36.59 10.75
C ASP A 391 18.80 -37.32 9.71
N ASP A 392 19.54 -36.71 8.81
CA ASP A 392 20.46 -35.56 8.88
C ASP A 392 21.04 -35.48 7.44
N ASP A 393 21.32 -34.31 6.87
CA ASP A 393 22.44 -34.13 5.90
C ASP A 393 22.50 -32.66 5.45
N ASP A 394 22.90 -31.84 6.41
CA ASP A 394 23.39 -30.49 6.23
C ASP A 394 24.93 -30.59 6.06
N ALA A 395 25.40 -30.81 4.82
CA ALA A 395 26.84 -31.04 4.62
C ALA A 395 27.43 -30.65 3.25
N TRP A 396 27.05 -29.54 2.61
CA TRP A 396 27.89 -28.97 1.52
C TRP A 396 27.84 -27.44 1.43
N HIS A 397 28.36 -26.77 2.47
CA HIS A 397 28.87 -25.40 2.36
C HIS A 397 30.36 -25.37 2.73
N LYS A 398 31.21 -25.23 1.70
CA LYS A 398 32.59 -24.68 1.63
C LYS A 398 33.51 -25.56 0.77
N LEU A 399 33.66 -25.18 -0.50
CA LEU A 399 34.92 -24.73 -1.10
C LEU A 399 34.66 -24.19 -2.51
#